data_AF-A0A521PYN6-F1
#
_entry.id   AF-A0A521PYN6-F1
#
_cell.length_a   1.000
_cell.length_b   1.000
_cell.length_c   1.000
_cell.angle_alpha   90.00
_cell.angle_beta   90.00
_cell.angle_gamma   90.00
#
_symmetry.space_group_name_H-M   'P 1'
#
loop_
_entity.id
_entity.type
_entity.pdbx_description
1 polymer ?
#
loop_
_entity_poly.entity_id
_entity_poly.type
_entity_poly.pdbx_seq_one_letter_code
_entity_poly.pdbx_strand_id
1 'polypeptide(L)'
;MYYAPPEDKLNQNFVHLILTVSTAFFFIVLVLWAPFGLKSGMPYETTSVYLSETRSLIRGFFRADWLRVHIGFFYHISYLLAELFGIDGSFLTYQIVYALLWWGRGILVFLILHKLIPQHPLFNYLIGALVILHASDHALNWVGQMHQFGMIFWMLLSFYMLVCVLKEQAAVRSTHLVLSLFLAFMSLWSYESQLLIMFF
;
A
#
# COMPACT_ATOMS: atom_id res chain seq x y z
N MET A 1 16.51 30.09 -28.82
CA MET A 1 15.98 28.81 -29.33
C MET A 1 16.08 27.82 -28.17
N TYR A 2 15.00 27.60 -27.42
CA TYR A 2 15.00 26.65 -26.30
C TYR A 2 14.88 25.24 -26.89
N TYR A 3 15.94 24.45 -26.81
CA TYR A 3 15.93 23.06 -27.25
C TYR A 3 15.13 22.26 -26.22
N ALA A 4 13.86 21.97 -26.52
CA ALA A 4 13.08 21.06 -25.69
C ALA A 4 13.77 19.69 -25.72
N PRO A 5 14.08 19.08 -24.56
CA PRO A 5 14.69 17.76 -24.54
C PRO A 5 13.75 16.73 -25.19
N PRO A 6 14.28 15.74 -25.92
CA PRO A 6 13.47 14.68 -26.53
C PRO A 6 12.68 13.93 -25.45
N GLU A 7 11.44 13.53 -25.77
CA GLU A 7 10.49 12.88 -24.84
C GLU A 7 11.09 11.66 -24.11
N ASP A 8 11.97 10.92 -24.78
CA ASP A 8 12.68 9.78 -24.21
C ASP A 8 13.58 10.15 -23.02
N LYS A 9 14.25 11.31 -23.07
CA LYS A 9 15.09 11.78 -21.96
C LYS A 9 14.25 12.22 -20.76
N LEU A 10 13.06 12.77 -21.01
CA LEU A 10 12.11 13.15 -19.97
C LEU A 10 11.58 11.91 -19.24
N ASN A 11 11.24 10.86 -19.98
CA ASN A 11 10.80 9.59 -19.41
C ASN A 11 11.92 8.91 -18.59
N GLN A 12 13.16 8.90 -19.10
CA GLN A 12 14.30 8.35 -18.36
C GLN A 12 14.57 9.08 -17.05
N ASN A 13 14.59 10.42 -17.07
CA ASN A 13 14.79 11.22 -15.86
C ASN A 13 13.71 10.97 -14.80
N PHE A 14 12.46 10.78 -15.24
CA PHE A 14 11.36 10.47 -14.33
C PHE A 14 11.49 9.07 -13.72
N VAL A 15 11.88 8.06 -14.52
CA VAL A 15 12.15 6.70 -14.01
C VAL A 15 13.30 6.71 -13.00
N HIS A 16 14.40 7.41 -13.30
CA HIS A 16 15.51 7.56 -12.36
C HIS A 16 15.10 8.26 -11.06
N LEU A 17 14.22 9.26 -11.14
CA LEU A 17 13.68 9.94 -9.97
C LEU A 17 12.86 8.98 -9.11
N ILE A 18 11.92 8.24 -9.71
CA ILE A 18 11.10 7.25 -8.98
C ILE A 18 11.99 6.22 -8.29
N LEU A 19 12.97 5.66 -9.01
CA LEU A 19 13.89 4.67 -8.45
C LEU A 19 14.66 5.25 -7.26
N THR A 20 15.22 6.46 -7.40
CA THR A 20 15.97 7.12 -6.33
C THR A 20 15.11 7.33 -5.09
N VAL A 21 13.89 7.87 -5.26
CA VAL A 21 12.95 8.12 -4.16
C VAL A 21 12.51 6.80 -3.51
N SER A 22 12.17 5.81 -4.33
CA SER A 22 11.75 4.48 -3.90
C SER A 22 12.83 3.78 -3.06
N THR A 23 14.09 3.83 -3.50
CA THR A 23 15.24 3.29 -2.76
C THR A 23 15.50 4.07 -1.47
N ALA A 24 15.42 5.40 -1.48
CA ALA A 24 15.56 6.20 -0.27
C ALA A 24 14.48 5.85 0.77
N PHE A 25 13.22 5.75 0.34
CA PHE A 25 12.10 5.33 1.19
C PHE A 25 12.28 3.91 1.71
N PHE A 26 12.81 3.00 0.89
CA PHE A 26 13.10 1.63 1.31
C PHE A 26 14.12 1.61 2.46
N PHE A 27 15.22 2.37 2.36
CA PHE A 27 16.20 2.46 3.43
C PHE A 27 15.65 3.11 4.70
N ILE A 28 14.81 4.14 4.58
CA ILE A 28 14.14 4.74 5.75
C ILE A 28 13.29 3.68 6.46
N VAL A 29 12.42 2.98 5.72
CA VAL A 29 11.59 1.91 6.30
C VAL A 29 12.46 0.82 6.91
N LEU A 30 13.52 0.37 6.23
CA LEU A 30 14.42 -0.66 6.72
C LEU A 30 15.07 -0.26 8.04
N VAL A 31 15.58 0.98 8.16
CA VAL A 31 16.20 1.47 9.39
C VAL A 31 15.21 1.55 10.55
N LEU A 32 13.95 1.92 10.29
CA LEU A 32 12.92 2.02 11.32
C LEU A 32 12.30 0.67 11.70
N TRP A 33 12.19 -0.23 10.74
CA TRP A 33 11.55 -1.54 10.89
C TRP A 33 12.53 -2.60 11.41
N ALA A 34 13.73 -2.71 10.83
CA ALA A 34 14.65 -3.83 11.11
C ALA A 34 15.00 -4.06 12.59
N PRO A 35 15.18 -3.02 13.43
CA PRO A 35 15.48 -3.24 14.86
C PRO A 35 14.36 -3.94 15.64
N PHE A 36 13.11 -3.82 15.19
CA PHE A 36 11.92 -4.25 15.92
C PHE A 36 11.12 -5.35 15.19
N GLY A 37 11.00 -5.27 13.87
CA GLY A 37 10.14 -6.13 13.06
C GLY A 37 10.47 -7.62 13.17
N LEU A 38 11.75 -7.98 13.21
CA LEU A 38 12.17 -9.39 13.34
C LEU A 38 11.86 -10.01 14.71
N LYS A 39 11.55 -9.19 15.72
CA LYS A 39 11.30 -9.62 17.11
C LYS A 39 9.86 -9.34 17.56
N SER A 40 9.09 -8.61 16.76
CA SER A 40 7.72 -8.21 17.08
C SER A 40 6.74 -9.29 16.62
N GLY A 41 5.88 -9.74 17.53
CA GLY A 41 4.79 -10.67 17.23
C GLY A 41 3.52 -9.95 16.74
N MET A 42 2.40 -10.66 16.77
CA MET A 42 1.07 -10.09 16.51
C MET A 42 0.24 -10.03 17.79
N PRO A 43 0.48 -9.04 18.68
CA PRO A 43 -0.37 -8.89 19.84
C PRO A 43 -1.79 -8.53 19.39
N TYR A 44 -2.79 -9.20 19.98
CA TYR A 44 -4.23 -8.96 19.79
C TYR A 44 -4.83 -9.26 18.41
N GLU A 45 -4.08 -9.78 17.43
CA GLU A 45 -4.61 -10.23 16.13
C GLU A 45 -4.21 -11.68 15.86
N THR A 46 -5.11 -12.59 16.20
CA THR A 46 -4.95 -14.04 15.97
C THR A 46 -5.99 -14.58 15.00
N THR A 47 -7.09 -13.85 14.79
CA THR A 47 -8.23 -14.35 14.02
C THR A 47 -7.93 -14.37 12.52
N SER A 48 -7.29 -13.34 11.98
CA SER A 48 -6.96 -13.28 10.55
C SER A 48 -5.95 -14.36 10.18
N VAL A 49 -4.95 -14.57 11.04
CA VAL A 49 -3.92 -15.62 10.87
C VAL A 49 -4.58 -17.01 10.89
N TYR A 50 -5.36 -17.30 11.93
CA TYR A 50 -6.06 -18.58 12.06
C TYR A 50 -6.98 -18.87 10.87
N LEU A 51 -7.74 -17.86 10.41
CA LEU A 51 -8.64 -18.02 9.26
C LEU A 51 -7.88 -18.21 7.95
N SER A 52 -6.69 -17.64 7.80
CA SER A 52 -5.83 -17.87 6.63
C SER A 52 -5.27 -19.30 6.61
N GLU A 53 -4.87 -19.84 7.76
CA GLU A 53 -4.34 -21.20 7.88
C GLU A 53 -5.41 -22.29 7.73
N THR A 54 -6.63 -22.03 8.19
CA THR A 54 -7.71 -23.04 8.23
C THR A 54 -8.62 -23.05 7.01
N ARG A 55 -8.50 -22.06 6.12
CA ARG A 55 -9.35 -21.94 4.92
C ARG A 55 -8.59 -22.29 3.65
N SER A 56 -9.34 -22.73 2.63
CA SER A 56 -8.76 -22.97 1.31
C SER A 56 -8.24 -21.69 0.65
N LEU A 57 -7.30 -21.85 -0.28
CA LEU A 57 -6.56 -20.78 -0.99
C LEU A 57 -7.38 -19.51 -1.26
N ILE A 58 -8.54 -19.61 -1.90
CA ILE A 58 -9.36 -18.44 -2.26
C ILE A 58 -10.21 -17.96 -1.08
N ARG A 59 -10.70 -18.88 -0.23
CA ARG A 59 -11.61 -18.55 0.87
C ARG A 59 -10.95 -17.77 2.01
N GLY A 60 -9.62 -17.82 2.11
CA GLY A 60 -8.88 -17.02 3.10
C GLY A 60 -8.90 -15.51 2.84
N PHE A 61 -9.17 -15.07 1.60
CA PHE A 61 -9.31 -13.64 1.27
C PHE A 61 -10.61 -13.00 1.75
N PHE A 62 -11.60 -13.82 2.12
CA PHE A 62 -12.95 -13.36 2.46
C PHE A 62 -13.22 -13.65 3.93
N ARG A 63 -13.71 -12.66 4.68
CA ARG A 63 -14.23 -12.84 6.03
C ARG A 63 -15.74 -13.07 6.02
N ALA A 64 -16.21 -13.72 7.08
CA ALA A 64 -17.65 -13.90 7.33
C ALA A 64 -18.32 -12.61 7.86
N ASP A 65 -17.51 -11.64 8.30
CA ASP A 65 -18.00 -10.30 8.62
C ASP A 65 -18.39 -9.59 7.32
N TRP A 66 -19.69 -9.47 7.09
CA TRP A 66 -20.28 -8.83 5.92
C TRP A 66 -19.88 -7.36 5.80
N LEU A 67 -19.59 -6.68 6.91
CA LEU A 67 -19.16 -5.30 6.89
C LEU A 67 -17.66 -5.17 6.64
N ARG A 68 -16.88 -6.25 6.61
CA ARG A 68 -15.41 -6.20 6.48
C ARG A 68 -14.88 -7.41 5.74
N VAL A 69 -15.46 -7.67 4.57
CA VAL A 69 -15.19 -8.88 3.80
C VAL A 69 -13.71 -9.03 3.47
N HIS A 70 -12.99 -7.93 3.20
CA HIS A 70 -11.60 -7.94 2.74
C HIS A 70 -10.55 -7.57 3.79
N ILE A 71 -10.93 -7.46 5.07
CA ILE A 71 -10.00 -7.09 6.16
C ILE A 71 -8.79 -8.03 6.29
N GLY A 72 -8.98 -9.31 5.98
CA GLY A 72 -7.95 -10.35 6.05
C GLY A 72 -7.02 -10.41 4.84
N PHE A 73 -7.22 -9.58 3.80
CA PHE A 73 -6.58 -9.78 2.50
C PHE A 73 -5.05 -9.86 2.58
N PHE A 74 -4.40 -8.89 3.24
CA PHE A 74 -2.94 -8.87 3.35
C PHE A 74 -2.40 -9.89 4.36
N TYR A 75 -3.21 -10.33 5.34
CA TYR A 75 -2.85 -11.47 6.20
C TYR A 75 -2.80 -12.75 5.39
N HIS A 76 -3.78 -12.95 4.52
CA HIS A 76 -3.81 -14.12 3.66
C HIS A 76 -2.69 -14.13 2.62
N ILE A 77 -2.33 -12.98 2.05
CA ILE A 77 -1.12 -12.87 1.21
C ILE A 77 0.13 -13.28 1.98
N SER A 78 0.27 -12.81 3.21
CA SER A 78 1.42 -13.12 4.05
C SER A 78 1.51 -14.62 4.37
N TYR A 79 0.37 -15.26 4.61
CA TYR A 79 0.26 -16.71 4.77
C TYR A 79 0.67 -17.45 3.49
N LEU A 80 0.12 -17.09 2.32
CA LEU A 80 0.46 -17.73 1.04
C LEU A 80 1.94 -17.57 0.69
N LEU A 81 2.55 -16.44 1.05
CA LEU A 81 4.00 -16.25 0.92
C LEU A 81 4.78 -17.18 1.86
N ALA A 82 4.31 -17.42 3.09
CA ALA A 82 4.96 -18.36 4.01
C ALA A 82 4.91 -19.78 3.47
N GLU A 83 3.75 -20.20 2.95
CA GLU A 83 3.54 -21.51 2.32
C GLU A 83 4.43 -21.68 1.09
N LEU A 84 4.54 -20.64 0.24
CA LEU A 84 5.40 -20.65 -0.94
C LEU A 84 6.89 -20.82 -0.58
N PHE A 85 7.34 -20.21 0.52
CA PHE A 85 8.73 -20.29 0.98
C PHE A 85 8.99 -21.46 1.94
N GLY A 86 7.98 -22.26 2.29
CA GLY A 86 8.11 -23.39 3.21
C GLY A 86 8.48 -22.99 4.64
N ILE A 87 8.04 -21.81 5.08
CA ILE A 87 8.31 -21.24 6.42
C ILE A 87 7.03 -21.07 7.22
N ASP A 88 6.15 -22.07 7.13
CA ASP A 88 4.84 -22.09 7.78
C ASP A 88 4.95 -21.82 9.29
N GLY A 89 4.00 -21.02 9.81
CA GLY A 89 3.98 -20.59 11.21
C GLY A 89 4.96 -19.46 11.57
N SER A 90 5.78 -18.98 10.63
CA SER A 90 6.65 -17.83 10.84
C SER A 90 5.91 -16.49 10.66
N PHE A 91 6.09 -15.56 11.60
CA PHE A 91 5.58 -14.19 11.47
C PHE A 91 6.41 -13.32 10.51
N LEU A 92 7.53 -13.84 9.99
CA LEU A 92 8.44 -13.09 9.14
C LEU A 92 7.75 -12.57 7.88
N THR A 93 6.94 -13.39 7.20
CA THR A 93 6.27 -12.97 5.96
C THR A 93 5.24 -11.88 6.19
N TYR A 94 4.54 -11.92 7.32
CA TYR A 94 3.62 -10.86 7.73
C TYR A 94 4.35 -9.55 8.03
N GLN A 95 5.51 -9.61 8.69
CA GLN A 95 6.36 -8.45 8.92
C GLN A 95 6.88 -7.85 7.61
N ILE A 96 7.23 -8.71 6.63
CA ILE A 96 7.66 -8.27 5.29
C ILE A 96 6.51 -7.57 4.56
N VAL A 97 5.32 -8.17 4.51
CA VAL A 97 4.15 -7.54 3.84
C VAL A 97 3.78 -6.23 4.51
N TYR A 98 3.79 -6.17 5.84
CA TYR A 98 3.61 -4.94 6.60
C TYR A 98 4.63 -3.86 6.20
N ALA A 99 5.92 -4.19 6.15
CA ALA A 99 6.97 -3.25 5.76
C ALA A 99 6.81 -2.77 4.30
N LEU A 100 6.39 -3.66 3.39
CA LEU A 100 6.10 -3.32 2.01
C LEU A 100 4.89 -2.37 1.88
N LEU A 101 3.85 -2.56 2.69
CA LEU A 101 2.70 -1.65 2.72
C LEU A 101 3.09 -0.27 3.25
N TRP A 102 3.90 -0.22 4.31
CA TRP A 102 4.43 1.02 4.86
C TRP A 102 5.30 1.77 3.84
N TRP A 103 6.19 1.06 3.15
CA TRP A 103 7.00 1.60 2.07
C TRP A 103 6.14 2.08 0.88
N GLY A 104 5.20 1.24 0.44
CA GLY A 104 4.29 1.54 -0.66
C GLY A 104 3.44 2.78 -0.41
N ARG A 105 3.02 3.01 0.85
CA ARG A 105 2.32 4.24 1.27
C ARG A 105 3.11 5.50 0.90
N GLY A 106 4.39 5.55 1.28
CA GLY A 106 5.24 6.71 0.99
C GLY A 106 5.43 6.93 -0.51
N ILE A 107 5.67 5.85 -1.26
CA ILE A 107 5.80 5.91 -2.73
C ILE A 107 4.53 6.45 -3.37
N LEU A 108 3.36 5.92 -2.99
CA LEU A 108 2.10 6.35 -3.57
C LEU A 108 1.85 7.84 -3.31
N VAL A 109 2.09 8.33 -2.10
CA VAL A 109 1.97 9.77 -1.79
C VAL A 109 2.91 10.60 -2.67
N PHE A 110 4.18 10.18 -2.81
CA PHE A 110 5.11 10.85 -3.70
C PHE A 110 4.60 10.87 -5.15
N LEU A 111 4.12 9.75 -5.69
CA LEU A 111 3.64 9.64 -7.07
C LEU A 111 2.37 10.47 -7.32
N ILE A 112 1.43 10.48 -6.36
CA ILE A 112 0.23 11.31 -6.41
C ILE A 112 0.63 12.79 -6.47
N LEU A 113 1.47 13.25 -5.54
CA LEU A 113 1.91 14.64 -5.50
C LEU A 113 2.72 15.01 -6.73
N HIS A 114 3.59 14.12 -7.20
CA HIS A 114 4.34 14.35 -8.43
C HIS A 114 3.44 14.50 -9.65
N LYS A 115 2.31 13.79 -9.70
CA LYS A 115 1.31 14.03 -10.74
C LYS A 115 0.58 15.35 -10.54
N LEU A 116 0.28 15.80 -9.32
CA LEU A 116 -0.49 17.03 -9.08
C LEU A 116 0.37 18.30 -9.21
N ILE A 117 1.57 18.30 -8.64
CA ILE A 117 2.52 19.41 -8.56
C ILE A 117 3.93 18.95 -9.00
N PRO A 118 4.13 18.65 -10.30
CA PRO A 118 5.39 18.12 -10.82
C PRO A 118 6.57 19.09 -10.69
N GLN A 119 6.32 20.40 -10.53
CA GLN A 119 7.37 21.42 -10.48
C GLN A 119 8.21 21.36 -9.18
N HIS A 120 7.74 20.68 -8.14
CA HIS A 120 8.37 20.67 -6.82
C HIS A 120 8.73 19.23 -6.36
N PRO A 121 9.65 18.53 -7.05
CA PRO A 121 9.97 17.13 -6.74
C PRO A 121 10.53 16.93 -5.33
N LEU A 122 11.33 17.88 -4.83
CA LEU A 122 11.87 17.84 -3.45
C LEU A 122 10.74 17.93 -2.42
N PHE A 123 9.76 18.80 -2.63
CA PHE A 123 8.61 18.93 -1.73
C PHE A 123 7.79 17.65 -1.70
N ASN A 124 7.54 17.06 -2.86
CA ASN A 124 6.82 15.79 -2.97
C ASN A 124 7.56 14.65 -2.27
N TYR A 125 8.90 14.62 -2.39
CA TYR A 125 9.76 13.68 -1.68
C TYR A 125 9.67 13.87 -0.17
N LEU A 126 9.77 15.11 0.33
CA LEU A 126 9.71 15.42 1.76
C LEU A 126 8.36 15.03 2.37
N ILE A 127 7.25 15.24 1.67
CA ILE A 127 5.94 14.80 2.15
C ILE A 127 5.86 13.26 2.17
N GLY A 128 6.32 12.58 1.13
CA GLY A 128 6.36 11.11 1.12
C GLY A 128 7.22 10.55 2.26
N ALA A 129 8.38 11.16 2.51
CA ALA A 129 9.25 10.81 3.64
C ALA A 129 8.56 11.10 4.98
N LEU A 130 7.90 12.25 5.11
CA LEU A 130 7.13 12.59 6.31
C LEU A 130 6.00 11.59 6.55
N VAL A 131 5.31 11.11 5.52
CA VAL A 131 4.29 10.06 5.67
C VAL A 131 4.91 8.72 6.10
N ILE A 132 6.15 8.42 5.73
CA ILE A 132 6.85 7.24 6.25
C ILE A 132 7.24 7.43 7.72
N LEU A 133 7.79 8.59 8.07
CA LEU A 133 8.26 8.93 9.42
C LEU A 133 7.14 9.19 10.41
N HIS A 134 6.04 9.78 9.95
CA HIS A 134 4.89 10.14 10.76
C HIS A 134 4.05 8.90 10.95
N ALA A 135 4.18 8.34 12.13
CA ALA A 135 3.18 7.47 12.69
C ALA A 135 2.36 8.29 13.67
N SER A 136 1.17 8.66 13.24
CA SER A 136 0.15 9.19 14.14
C SER A 136 -0.30 8.14 15.17
N ASP A 137 0.11 6.88 15.05
CA ASP A 137 -0.52 5.77 15.74
C ASP A 137 0.46 5.09 16.71
N HIS A 138 -0.05 4.76 17.90
CA HIS A 138 0.54 3.75 18.80
C HIS A 138 0.71 2.35 18.14
N ALA A 139 0.36 2.21 16.85
CA ALA A 139 0.43 1.01 16.03
C ALA A 139 1.69 0.89 15.15
N LEU A 140 2.67 1.79 15.27
CA LEU A 140 3.97 1.61 14.61
C LEU A 140 4.62 0.30 15.06
N ASN A 141 5.06 -0.52 14.09
CA ASN A 141 5.60 -1.87 14.33
C ASN A 141 4.60 -2.87 14.93
N TRP A 142 3.31 -2.53 14.88
CA TRP A 142 2.23 -3.43 15.29
C TRP A 142 1.62 -4.11 14.07
N VAL A 143 2.18 -5.26 13.70
CA VAL A 143 1.68 -6.08 12.57
C VAL A 143 0.24 -6.55 12.77
N GLY A 144 -0.24 -6.62 14.01
CA GLY A 144 -1.65 -6.89 14.32
C GLY A 144 -2.62 -5.86 13.73
N GLN A 145 -2.16 -4.66 13.34
CA GLN A 145 -2.95 -3.63 12.68
C GLN A 145 -2.69 -3.56 11.16
N MET A 146 -2.13 -4.61 10.54
CA MET A 146 -1.81 -4.63 9.11
C MET A 146 -3.03 -4.35 8.20
N HIS A 147 -4.24 -4.66 8.66
CA HIS A 147 -5.46 -4.28 7.92
C HIS A 147 -5.56 -2.76 7.70
N GLN A 148 -5.16 -1.92 8.67
CA GLN A 148 -5.16 -0.46 8.54
C GLN A 148 -4.20 0.02 7.46
N PHE A 149 -3.00 -0.55 7.42
CA PHE A 149 -2.01 -0.27 6.39
C PHE A 149 -2.51 -0.71 5.01
N GLY A 150 -3.16 -1.88 4.94
CA GLY A 150 -3.77 -2.39 3.72
C GLY A 150 -4.88 -1.47 3.17
N MET A 151 -5.75 -0.98 4.04
CA MET A 151 -6.81 -0.04 3.67
C MET A 151 -6.26 1.26 3.11
N ILE A 152 -5.32 1.88 3.82
CA ILE A 152 -4.68 3.13 3.38
C ILE A 152 -3.97 2.90 2.05
N PHE A 153 -3.30 1.77 1.88
CA PHE A 153 -2.66 1.41 0.61
C PHE A 153 -3.67 1.32 -0.53
N TRP A 154 -4.79 0.63 -0.34
CA TRP A 154 -5.85 0.55 -1.35
C TRP A 154 -6.45 1.90 -1.70
N MET A 155 -6.72 2.73 -0.69
CA MET A 155 -7.23 4.09 -0.88
C MET A 155 -6.26 4.94 -1.70
N LEU A 156 -4.98 4.96 -1.33
CA LEU A 156 -3.95 5.73 -2.04
C LEU A 156 -3.74 5.21 -3.46
N LEU A 157 -3.75 3.90 -3.66
CA LEU A 157 -3.62 3.32 -5.00
C LEU A 157 -4.83 3.67 -5.87
N SER A 158 -6.04 3.61 -5.31
CA SER A 158 -7.27 4.03 -6.01
C SER A 158 -7.22 5.50 -6.41
N PHE A 159 -6.77 6.37 -5.50
CA PHE A 159 -6.63 7.80 -5.76
C PHE A 159 -5.53 8.07 -6.80
N TYR A 160 -4.41 7.37 -6.74
CA TYR A 160 -3.36 7.45 -7.75
C TYR A 160 -3.89 7.10 -9.15
N MET A 161 -4.63 6.00 -9.27
CA MET A 161 -5.23 5.60 -10.56
C MET A 161 -6.25 6.63 -11.04
N LEU A 162 -7.04 7.23 -10.15
CA LEU A 162 -7.94 8.32 -10.49
C LEU A 162 -7.19 9.56 -11.00
N VAL A 163 -6.05 9.92 -10.39
CA VAL A 163 -5.21 11.01 -10.87
C VAL A 163 -4.59 10.68 -12.24
N CYS A 164 -4.26 9.41 -12.52
CA CYS A 164 -3.83 8.97 -13.84
C CYS A 164 -4.91 9.18 -14.90
N VAL A 165 -6.17 8.82 -14.60
CA VAL A 165 -7.33 9.01 -15.50
C VAL A 165 -7.44 10.45 -16.00
N LEU A 166 -7.17 11.43 -15.14
CA LEU A 166 -7.25 12.86 -15.48
C LEU A 166 -6.22 13.31 -16.53
N LYS A 167 -5.11 12.58 -16.70
CA LYS A 167 -3.97 12.98 -17.55
C LYS A 167 -3.76 12.07 -18.76
N GLU A 168 -4.55 11.02 -18.91
CA GLU A 168 -4.35 10.00 -19.93
C GLU A 168 -5.23 10.14 -21.17
N GLN A 169 -4.76 9.52 -22.25
CA GLN A 169 -5.49 9.35 -23.50
C GLN A 169 -6.71 8.42 -23.32
N ALA A 170 -7.73 8.58 -24.17
CA ALA A 170 -9.03 7.92 -24.04
C ALA A 170 -8.97 6.38 -23.96
N ALA A 171 -8.00 5.74 -24.63
CA ALA A 171 -7.89 4.28 -24.70
C ALA A 171 -7.49 3.61 -23.37
N VAL A 172 -6.66 4.27 -22.56
CA VAL A 172 -6.16 3.70 -21.28
C VAL A 172 -6.99 4.20 -20.10
N ARG A 173 -7.72 5.30 -20.30
CA ARG A 173 -8.54 5.97 -19.29
C ARG A 173 -9.61 5.06 -18.68
N SER A 174 -10.31 4.27 -19.50
CA SER A 174 -11.37 3.37 -19.02
C SER A 174 -10.81 2.28 -18.10
N THR A 175 -9.65 1.71 -18.45
CA THR A 175 -8.96 0.71 -17.64
C THR A 175 -8.56 1.26 -16.28
N HIS A 176 -7.94 2.44 -16.23
CA HIS A 176 -7.56 3.06 -14.96
C HIS A 176 -8.76 3.48 -14.11
N LEU A 177 -9.89 3.85 -14.74
CA LEU A 177 -11.13 4.14 -14.01
C LEU A 177 -11.71 2.88 -13.37
N VAL A 178 -11.82 1.79 -14.12
CA VAL A 178 -12.29 0.49 -13.59
C VAL A 178 -11.38 0.02 -12.47
N LEU A 179 -10.05 0.15 -12.64
CA LEU A 179 -9.08 -0.20 -11.62
C LEU A 179 -9.23 0.67 -10.37
N SER A 180 -9.40 1.99 -10.52
CA SER A 180 -9.62 2.90 -9.39
C SER A 180 -10.89 2.51 -8.61
N LEU A 181 -11.99 2.20 -9.28
CA LEU A 181 -13.24 1.75 -8.66
C LEU A 181 -13.07 0.42 -7.92
N PHE A 182 -12.38 -0.56 -8.52
CA PHE A 182 -12.09 -1.82 -7.87
C PHE A 182 -11.24 -1.63 -6.60
N LEU A 183 -10.21 -0.80 -6.66
CA LEU A 183 -9.36 -0.53 -5.51
C LEU A 183 -10.09 0.27 -4.42
N ALA A 184 -10.96 1.19 -4.80
CA ALA A 184 -11.84 1.90 -3.86
C ALA A 184 -12.79 0.92 -3.17
N PHE A 185 -13.37 -0.02 -3.92
CA PHE A 185 -14.17 -1.11 -3.38
C PHE A 185 -13.37 -1.94 -2.37
N MET A 186 -12.16 -2.38 -2.73
CA MET A 186 -11.29 -3.14 -1.81
C MET A 186 -10.96 -2.36 -0.53
N SER A 187 -10.70 -1.05 -0.65
CA SER A 187 -10.48 -0.17 0.50
C SER A 187 -11.73 -0.06 1.38
N LEU A 188 -12.89 0.21 0.76
CA LEU A 188 -14.15 0.41 1.46
C LEU A 188 -14.51 -0.85 2.24
N TRP A 189 -14.51 -2.01 1.57
CA TRP A 189 -14.86 -3.34 2.11
C TRP A 189 -13.83 -3.95 3.08
N SER A 190 -12.78 -3.20 3.38
CA SER A 190 -11.81 -3.52 4.43
C SER A 190 -12.02 -2.67 5.70
N TYR A 191 -12.75 -1.54 5.62
CA TYR A 191 -12.93 -0.56 6.69
C TYR A 191 -14.16 -0.78 7.55
N GLU A 192 -14.08 -0.42 8.84
CA GLU A 192 -15.11 -0.64 9.86
C GLU A 192 -16.38 0.19 9.69
N SER A 193 -16.35 1.32 8.97
CA SER A 193 -17.46 2.30 8.97
C SER A 193 -18.14 2.54 7.63
N GLN A 194 -18.24 1.52 6.78
CA GLN A 194 -18.86 1.65 5.44
C GLN A 194 -20.27 2.22 5.49
N LEU A 195 -21.06 1.87 6.51
CA LEU A 195 -22.43 2.33 6.65
C LEU A 195 -22.51 3.83 6.93
N LEU A 196 -21.66 4.39 7.79
CA LEU A 196 -21.69 5.82 8.09
C LEU A 196 -21.29 6.68 6.89
N ILE A 197 -20.43 6.19 5.99
CA ILE A 197 -20.02 6.92 4.78
C ILE A 197 -21.05 6.77 3.64
N MET A 198 -21.81 5.67 3.60
CA MET A 198 -22.86 5.49 2.58
C MET A 198 -24.16 6.25 2.91
N PHE A 199 -24.44 6.50 4.19
CA PHE A 199 -25.71 7.10 4.66
C PHE A 199 -25.59 8.57 5.09
N PHE A 200 -24.40 9.17 5.12
CA PHE A 200 -24.15 10.60 5.35
C PHE A 200 -23.44 11.22 4.15
#